data_AF-A0A9N8YT15-F1
#
_entry.id   AF-A0A9N8YT15-F1
#
_cell.length_a   1.000
_cell.length_b   1.000
_cell.length_c   1.000
_cell.angle_alpha   90.00
_cell.angle_beta   90.00
_cell.angle_gamma   90.00
#
_symmetry.space_group_name_H-M   'P 1'
#
loop_
_entity.id
_entity.type
_entity.pdbx_description
1 polymer ?
#
loop_
_entity_poly.entity_id
_entity_poly.type
_entity_poly.pdbx_seq_one_letter_code
_entity_poly.pdbx_strand_id
1 'polypeptide(L)'
;MVEFVKELADFKALDIAQSNVYISNLMEYKNSRCDYNRALRKRLTDNAWAELVDHGLKYSHAFEKQLLHLTSDQKMFLRQTIYHRMNSFRVTAKKIQNAWKKEVGNLQEQIKSLNEENSQQQAALGNVINVSWDDDDSNSTSRLISDIEELQDMLTDFTMVQGSDFKVNKDSATNILKVYNCQTKYPSTDGDLVLGAILQRCTITTILNEVYYHIQRAHSDDIDLLESDIVNATDSLIRYTELFREHRKGSDNITKVTPIKVRQHVYSALGCRGFSDDEDPLIKRTANKLLDEMKQFRQITDKETSDEFNDLAFKISREVINIFCFRLKTQVVELQHKFYQDGQAIEVRFMQGSFGLDEVKKLEVEICGFPCIGVFDGDQKVCTKAQVIAR
;
A
#
# COMPACT_ATOMS: atom_id res chain seq x y z
N MET A 1 -37.92 -11.69 13.22
CA MET A 1 -38.49 -10.56 14.01
C MET A 1 -38.15 -10.69 15.49
N VAL A 2 -38.62 -11.72 16.22
CA VAL A 2 -38.16 -11.92 17.63
C VAL A 2 -36.66 -12.19 17.71
N GLU A 3 -36.10 -13.05 16.85
CA GLU A 3 -34.65 -13.26 16.75
C GLU A 3 -33.89 -11.99 16.38
N PHE A 4 -34.39 -11.26 15.38
CA PHE A 4 -33.81 -9.98 14.98
C PHE A 4 -33.79 -8.91 16.10
N VAL A 5 -34.81 -8.85 16.96
CA VAL A 5 -34.82 -7.97 18.14
C VAL A 5 -33.82 -8.41 19.20
N LYS A 6 -33.54 -9.73 19.30
CA LYS A 6 -32.47 -10.26 20.17
C LYS A 6 -31.09 -9.91 19.65
N GLU A 7 -30.84 -10.11 18.34
CA GLU A 7 -29.59 -9.73 17.70
C GLU A 7 -29.28 -8.24 17.90
N LEU A 8 -30.28 -7.36 17.74
CA LEU A 8 -30.11 -5.92 17.99
C LEU A 8 -29.78 -5.58 19.46
N ALA A 9 -30.23 -6.38 20.43
CA ALA A 9 -29.86 -6.21 21.83
C ALA A 9 -28.44 -6.73 22.11
N ASP A 10 -28.04 -7.82 21.47
CA ASP A 10 -26.68 -8.37 21.55
C ASP A 10 -25.64 -7.40 20.97
N PHE A 11 -26.01 -6.65 19.92
CA PHE A 11 -25.23 -5.53 19.38
C PHE A 11 -25.32 -4.23 20.21
N LYS A 12 -25.95 -4.25 21.38
CA LYS A 12 -26.19 -3.07 22.26
C LYS A 12 -26.94 -1.91 21.60
N ALA A 13 -27.56 -2.14 20.44
CA ALA A 13 -28.35 -1.13 19.71
C ALA A 13 -29.72 -0.90 20.35
N LEU A 14 -30.17 -1.82 21.20
CA LEU A 14 -31.36 -1.71 22.04
C LEU A 14 -30.99 -2.07 23.48
N ASP A 15 -31.48 -1.29 24.44
CA ASP A 15 -31.37 -1.66 25.84
C ASP A 15 -32.20 -2.92 26.14
N ILE A 16 -31.74 -3.73 27.08
CA ILE A 16 -32.33 -5.02 27.45
C ILE A 16 -33.80 -4.86 27.87
N ALA A 17 -34.16 -3.79 28.57
CA ALA A 17 -35.53 -3.51 28.97
C ALA A 17 -36.44 -3.23 27.75
N GLN A 18 -35.96 -2.44 26.80
CA GLN A 18 -36.66 -2.19 25.54
C GLN A 18 -36.80 -3.45 24.68
N SER A 19 -35.75 -4.26 24.57
CA SER A 19 -35.77 -5.54 23.86
C SER A 19 -36.83 -6.48 24.45
N ASN A 20 -36.87 -6.59 25.78
CA ASN A 20 -37.85 -7.43 26.48
C ASN A 20 -39.30 -6.97 26.25
N VAL A 21 -39.56 -5.66 26.25
CA VAL A 21 -40.89 -5.11 25.92
C VAL A 21 -41.28 -5.45 24.48
N TYR A 22 -40.35 -5.32 23.52
CA TYR A 22 -40.63 -5.65 22.13
C TYR A 22 -40.85 -7.15 21.90
N ILE A 23 -40.04 -8.00 22.54
CA ILE A 23 -40.22 -9.45 22.49
C ILE A 23 -41.55 -9.85 23.15
N SER A 24 -41.89 -9.27 24.30
CA SER A 24 -43.16 -9.52 24.98
C SER A 24 -44.35 -9.16 24.10
N ASN A 25 -44.36 -7.95 23.50
CA ASN A 25 -45.42 -7.53 22.59
C ASN A 25 -45.54 -8.45 21.36
N LEU A 26 -44.42 -8.91 20.81
CA LEU A 26 -44.40 -9.85 19.68
C LEU A 26 -44.90 -11.25 20.08
N MET A 27 -44.61 -11.69 21.31
CA MET A 27 -45.08 -12.97 21.86
C MET A 27 -46.55 -12.92 22.27
N GLU A 28 -47.01 -11.83 22.87
CA GLU A 28 -48.41 -11.57 23.20
C GLU A 28 -49.25 -11.47 21.92
N TYR A 29 -48.68 -10.90 20.85
CA TYR A 29 -49.24 -10.96 19.50
C TYR A 29 -49.28 -12.37 18.89
N LYS A 30 -48.25 -13.19 19.10
CA LYS A 30 -48.24 -14.62 18.71
C LYS A 30 -49.35 -15.39 19.44
N ASN A 31 -49.58 -15.09 20.72
CA ASN A 31 -50.51 -15.81 21.59
C ASN A 31 -51.96 -15.34 21.44
N SER A 32 -52.21 -14.05 21.22
CA SER A 32 -53.55 -13.50 20.88
C SER A 32 -54.08 -13.98 19.53
N ARG A 33 -53.21 -14.54 18.67
CA ARG A 33 -53.60 -15.26 17.45
C ARG A 33 -54.34 -16.59 17.74
N CYS A 34 -54.19 -17.15 18.92
CA CYS A 34 -54.66 -18.50 19.28
C CYS A 34 -56.06 -18.55 19.91
N ASP A 35 -56.64 -17.42 20.34
CA ASP A 35 -57.83 -17.44 21.19
C ASP A 35 -58.96 -16.52 20.67
N TYR A 36 -59.67 -17.04 19.67
CA TYR A 36 -61.14 -17.13 19.61
C TYR A 36 -61.46 -17.69 18.22
N ASN A 37 -62.02 -18.91 18.21
CA ASN A 37 -62.44 -19.66 17.04
C ASN A 37 -61.31 -20.24 16.15
N ARG A 38 -60.41 -20.99 16.80
CA ARG A 38 -59.32 -21.77 16.17
C ARG A 38 -59.81 -22.67 15.03
N ALA A 39 -60.99 -23.27 15.16
CA ALA A 39 -61.57 -24.18 14.17
C ALA A 39 -61.94 -23.45 12.86
N LEU A 40 -62.58 -22.29 12.96
CA LEU A 40 -63.00 -21.50 11.79
C LEU A 40 -61.80 -20.95 11.01
N ARG A 41 -60.79 -20.44 11.73
CA ARG A 41 -59.55 -19.94 11.11
C ARG A 41 -58.71 -21.05 10.50
N LYS A 42 -58.58 -22.19 11.18
CA LYS A 42 -57.87 -23.35 10.65
C LYS A 42 -58.53 -23.84 9.36
N ARG A 43 -59.87 -23.96 9.33
CA ARG A 43 -60.60 -24.28 8.09
C ARG A 43 -60.36 -23.28 6.95
N LEU A 44 -60.42 -21.98 7.22
CA LEU A 44 -60.21 -20.96 6.18
C LEU A 44 -58.77 -20.96 5.64
N THR A 45 -57.79 -21.18 6.53
CA THR A 45 -56.36 -21.22 6.16
C THR A 45 -56.03 -22.52 5.42
N ASP A 46 -56.54 -23.65 5.88
CA ASP A 46 -56.32 -24.97 5.27
C ASP A 46 -56.99 -25.06 3.88
N ASN A 47 -58.22 -24.51 3.74
CA ASN A 47 -58.92 -24.48 2.45
C ASN A 47 -58.26 -23.53 1.45
N ALA A 48 -57.84 -22.33 1.89
CA ALA A 48 -57.09 -21.42 1.04
C ALA A 48 -55.77 -22.07 0.59
N TRP A 49 -55.04 -22.71 1.51
CA TRP A 49 -53.77 -23.37 1.21
C TRP A 49 -53.90 -24.57 0.26
N ALA A 50 -55.00 -25.33 0.33
CA ALA A 50 -55.26 -26.48 -0.54
C ALA A 50 -55.52 -26.06 -2.01
N GLU A 51 -56.34 -25.04 -2.23
CA GLU A 51 -56.70 -24.56 -3.58
C GLU A 51 -55.51 -23.93 -4.33
N LEU A 52 -54.63 -23.29 -3.55
CA LEU A 52 -53.38 -22.70 -4.02
C LEU A 52 -52.38 -23.75 -4.56
N VAL A 53 -52.43 -24.98 -4.03
CA VAL A 53 -51.51 -26.07 -4.42
C VAL A 53 -51.82 -26.61 -5.81
N ASP A 54 -53.09 -26.63 -6.20
CA ASP A 54 -53.57 -27.43 -7.34
C ASP A 54 -53.34 -26.75 -8.71
N HIS A 55 -52.90 -25.49 -8.75
CA HIS A 55 -52.77 -24.70 -9.99
C HIS A 55 -51.40 -23.98 -10.17
N GLY A 56 -50.31 -24.54 -9.63
CA GLY A 56 -48.96 -24.30 -10.20
C GLY A 56 -48.10 -23.14 -9.68
N LEU A 57 -48.62 -22.27 -8.80
CA LEU A 57 -47.83 -21.55 -7.77
C LEU A 57 -48.84 -21.08 -6.73
N LYS A 58 -48.55 -21.25 -5.44
CA LYS A 58 -49.52 -21.05 -4.35
C LYS A 58 -49.90 -19.57 -4.15
N TYR A 59 -50.65 -18.98 -5.10
CA TYR A 59 -51.39 -17.71 -5.00
C TYR A 59 -52.73 -17.79 -5.76
N SER A 60 -53.86 -17.43 -5.13
CA SER A 60 -55.23 -17.80 -5.56
C SER A 60 -56.17 -16.61 -5.42
N HIS A 61 -57.00 -16.40 -6.45
CA HIS A 61 -58.19 -15.54 -6.47
C HIS A 61 -59.22 -15.87 -5.38
N ALA A 62 -59.01 -16.93 -4.59
CA ALA A 62 -59.81 -17.28 -3.41
C ALA A 62 -59.78 -16.20 -2.33
N PHE A 63 -58.71 -15.42 -2.19
CA PHE A 63 -58.66 -14.34 -1.19
C PHE A 63 -59.74 -13.26 -1.44
N GLU A 64 -60.00 -12.91 -2.71
CA GLU A 64 -61.05 -11.96 -3.10
C GLU A 64 -62.46 -12.56 -2.95
N LYS A 65 -62.67 -13.83 -3.32
CA LYS A 65 -63.94 -14.54 -3.10
C LYS A 65 -64.26 -14.74 -1.63
N GLN A 66 -63.26 -15.02 -0.80
CA GLN A 66 -63.41 -15.13 0.65
C GLN A 66 -63.69 -13.77 1.29
N LEU A 67 -63.07 -12.70 0.79
CA LEU A 67 -63.44 -11.32 1.14
C LEU A 67 -64.91 -11.06 0.81
N LEU A 68 -65.44 -11.49 -0.34
CA LEU A 68 -66.85 -11.29 -0.71
C LEU A 68 -67.83 -11.91 0.32
N HIS A 69 -67.50 -13.07 0.90
CA HIS A 69 -68.31 -13.78 1.90
C HIS A 69 -68.22 -13.21 3.33
N LEU A 70 -67.29 -12.29 3.61
CA LEU A 70 -67.25 -11.61 4.89
C LEU A 70 -68.39 -10.60 5.00
N THR A 71 -69.03 -10.57 6.17
CA THR A 71 -70.00 -9.52 6.50
C THR A 71 -69.32 -8.15 6.52
N SER A 72 -70.11 -7.08 6.42
CA SER A 72 -69.59 -5.69 6.47
C SER A 72 -68.76 -5.45 7.73
N ASP A 73 -69.18 -5.98 8.88
CA ASP A 73 -68.48 -5.84 10.16
C ASP A 73 -67.12 -6.58 10.16
N GLN A 74 -67.07 -7.78 9.58
CA GLN A 74 -65.83 -8.55 9.48
C GLN A 74 -64.81 -7.87 8.54
N LYS A 75 -65.28 -7.28 7.44
CA LYS A 75 -64.44 -6.48 6.53
C LYS A 75 -63.90 -5.24 7.25
N MET A 76 -64.74 -4.57 8.03
CA MET A 76 -64.34 -3.39 8.81
C MET A 76 -63.28 -3.75 9.85
N PHE A 77 -63.48 -4.84 10.59
CA PHE A 77 -62.51 -5.33 11.58
C PHE A 77 -61.17 -5.71 10.95
N LEU A 78 -61.19 -6.38 9.79
CA LEU A 78 -59.98 -6.74 9.05
C LEU A 78 -59.22 -5.49 8.59
N ARG A 79 -59.91 -4.48 8.05
CA ARG A 79 -59.31 -3.20 7.65
C ARG A 79 -58.67 -2.47 8.83
N GLN A 80 -59.36 -2.39 9.98
CA GLN A 80 -58.81 -1.78 11.19
C GLN A 80 -57.58 -2.53 11.70
N THR A 81 -57.61 -3.87 11.66
CA THR A 81 -56.48 -4.71 12.07
C THR A 81 -55.26 -4.49 11.17
N ILE A 82 -55.45 -4.45 9.86
CA ILE A 82 -54.35 -4.18 8.90
C ILE A 82 -53.81 -2.76 9.12
N TYR A 83 -54.68 -1.77 9.27
CA TYR A 83 -54.29 -0.39 9.52
C TYR A 83 -53.47 -0.22 10.80
N HIS A 84 -53.91 -0.80 11.93
CA HIS A 84 -53.16 -0.76 13.18
C HIS A 84 -51.79 -1.43 13.06
N ARG A 85 -51.69 -2.55 12.33
CA ARG A 85 -50.42 -3.23 12.07
C ARG A 85 -49.47 -2.36 11.25
N MET A 86 -49.95 -1.79 10.15
CA MET A 86 -49.15 -0.89 9.31
C MET A 86 -48.66 0.31 10.10
N ASN A 87 -49.51 0.90 10.95
CA ASN A 87 -49.12 2.05 11.75
C ASN A 87 -48.09 1.69 12.83
N SER A 88 -48.21 0.52 13.47
CA SER A 88 -47.23 0.00 14.44
C SER A 88 -45.85 -0.25 13.81
N PHE A 89 -45.81 -0.87 12.61
CA PHE A 89 -44.56 -1.05 11.88
C PHE A 89 -43.92 0.27 11.49
N ARG A 90 -44.73 1.24 11.03
CA ARG A 90 -44.25 2.58 10.68
C ARG A 90 -43.59 3.28 11.87
N VAL A 91 -44.18 3.18 13.06
CA VAL A 91 -43.59 3.76 14.29
C VAL A 91 -42.29 3.07 14.66
N THR A 92 -42.24 1.74 14.55
CA THR A 92 -41.03 0.95 14.86
C THR A 92 -39.89 1.26 13.89
N ALA A 93 -40.18 1.32 12.58
CA ALA A 93 -39.21 1.66 11.56
C ALA A 93 -38.60 3.05 11.76
N LYS A 94 -39.42 4.05 12.14
CA LYS A 94 -38.93 5.40 12.48
C LYS A 94 -38.00 5.41 13.68
N LYS A 95 -38.28 4.62 14.72
CA LYS A 95 -37.40 4.53 15.90
C LYS A 95 -36.05 3.91 15.55
N ILE A 96 -36.04 2.84 14.75
CA ILE A 96 -34.80 2.21 14.27
C ILE A 96 -33.99 3.17 13.40
N GLN A 97 -34.65 3.87 12.46
CA GLN A 97 -34.00 4.85 11.61
C GLN A 97 -33.32 5.97 12.42
N ASN A 98 -33.99 6.46 13.47
CA ASN A 98 -33.43 7.51 14.33
C ASN A 98 -32.25 7.01 15.17
N ALA A 99 -32.31 5.76 15.68
CA ALA A 99 -31.19 5.15 16.39
C ALA A 99 -29.96 5.00 15.48
N TRP A 100 -30.16 4.51 14.25
CA TRP A 100 -29.10 4.42 13.24
C TRP A 100 -28.47 5.77 12.90
N LYS A 101 -29.29 6.81 12.69
CA LYS A 101 -28.79 8.16 12.42
C LYS A 101 -27.94 8.71 13.57
N LYS A 102 -28.34 8.44 14.81
CA LYS A 102 -27.58 8.85 16.00
C LYS A 102 -26.22 8.14 16.07
N GLU A 103 -26.18 6.85 15.79
CA GLU A 103 -24.93 6.07 15.83
C GLU A 103 -23.95 6.49 14.73
N VAL A 104 -24.44 6.71 13.51
CA VAL A 104 -23.62 7.24 12.42
C VAL A 104 -23.03 8.60 12.79
N GLY A 105 -23.82 9.48 13.42
CA GLY A 105 -23.35 10.77 13.91
C GLY A 105 -22.24 10.63 14.96
N ASN A 106 -22.44 9.76 15.95
CA ASN A 106 -21.42 9.48 16.99
C ASN A 106 -20.11 8.94 16.38
N LEU A 107 -20.19 8.00 15.43
CA LEU A 107 -19.01 7.45 14.75
C LEU A 107 -18.29 8.51 13.91
N GLN A 108 -19.03 9.39 13.24
CA GLN A 108 -18.44 10.51 12.49
C GLN A 108 -17.73 11.50 13.41
N GLU A 109 -18.30 11.81 14.58
CA GLU A 109 -17.65 12.64 15.60
C GLU A 109 -16.38 11.98 16.16
N GLN A 110 -16.41 10.66 16.44
CA GLN A 110 -15.22 9.92 16.88
C GLN A 110 -14.11 9.92 15.81
N ILE A 111 -14.45 9.67 14.55
CA ILE A 111 -13.48 9.74 13.44
C ILE A 111 -12.89 11.14 13.32
N LYS A 112 -13.72 12.19 13.45
CA LYS A 112 -13.25 13.56 13.42
C LYS A 112 -12.29 13.86 14.57
N SER A 113 -12.64 13.46 15.79
CA SER A 113 -11.80 13.60 16.98
C SER A 113 -10.47 12.86 16.82
N LEU A 114 -10.49 11.61 16.34
CA LEU A 114 -9.29 10.82 16.09
C LEU A 114 -8.42 11.44 14.99
N ASN A 115 -9.01 11.98 13.93
CA ASN A 115 -8.28 12.68 12.88
C ASN A 115 -7.66 13.99 13.38
N GLU A 116 -8.35 14.73 14.24
CA GLU A 116 -7.83 15.93 14.89
C GLU A 116 -6.70 15.58 15.85
N GLU A 117 -6.83 14.53 16.67
CA GLU A 117 -5.76 14.03 17.53
C GLU A 117 -4.56 13.53 16.73
N ASN A 118 -4.79 12.77 15.65
CA ASN A 118 -3.71 12.30 14.77
C ASN A 118 -3.02 13.50 14.08
N SER A 119 -3.78 14.50 13.64
CA SER A 119 -3.23 15.73 13.06
C SER A 119 -2.44 16.54 14.09
N GLN A 120 -2.90 16.62 15.34
CA GLN A 120 -2.18 17.27 16.44
C GLN A 120 -0.92 16.48 16.84
N GLN A 121 -0.97 15.15 16.84
CA GLN A 121 0.19 14.30 17.06
C GLN A 121 1.19 14.45 15.91
N GLN A 122 0.73 14.49 14.66
CA GLN A 122 1.58 14.77 13.49
C GLN A 122 2.15 16.18 13.52
N ALA A 123 1.41 17.19 13.98
CA ALA A 123 1.91 18.55 14.13
C ALA A 123 2.88 18.68 15.32
N ALA A 124 2.64 17.98 16.43
CA ALA A 124 3.55 17.91 17.57
C ALA A 124 4.82 17.12 17.23
N LEU A 125 4.69 16.03 16.47
CA LEU A 125 5.81 15.31 15.87
C LEU A 125 6.53 16.22 14.88
N GLY A 126 5.83 16.94 14.00
CA GLY A 126 6.41 17.91 13.08
C GLY A 126 7.20 19.00 13.80
N ASN A 127 6.66 19.57 14.88
CA ASN A 127 7.32 20.59 15.70
C ASN A 127 8.53 20.05 16.49
N VAL A 128 8.52 18.77 16.89
CA VAL A 128 9.63 18.13 17.62
C VAL A 128 10.69 17.55 16.68
N ILE A 129 10.27 17.06 15.51
CA ILE A 129 11.10 16.50 14.42
C ILE A 129 11.64 17.60 13.51
N ASN A 130 11.23 18.87 13.69
CA ASN A 130 11.73 20.04 12.95
C ASN A 130 13.23 20.32 13.22
N VAL A 131 14.08 19.40 12.81
CA VAL A 131 15.27 19.73 12.05
C VAL A 131 14.73 20.02 10.66
N SER A 132 14.12 21.21 10.49
CA SER A 132 13.77 21.70 9.16
C SER A 132 15.10 21.87 8.46
N TRP A 133 15.51 20.85 7.73
CA TRP A 133 16.36 21.04 6.59
C TRP A 133 15.60 22.05 5.72
N ASP A 134 16.13 23.27 5.57
CA ASP A 134 15.51 24.31 4.74
C ASP A 134 15.19 23.73 3.35
N ASP A 135 14.30 24.33 2.57
CA ASP A 135 13.99 23.84 1.21
C ASP A 135 15.26 23.70 0.33
N ASP A 136 16.32 24.46 0.66
CA ASP A 136 17.66 24.43 0.04
C ASP A 136 18.59 23.31 0.56
N ASP A 137 18.17 22.52 1.55
CA ASP A 137 18.97 21.43 2.10
C ASP A 137 18.96 20.20 1.18
N SER A 138 20.12 19.55 1.04
CA SER A 138 20.26 18.31 0.28
C SER A 138 19.37 17.16 0.79
N ASN A 139 18.83 17.23 2.01
CA ASN A 139 18.00 16.18 2.60
C ASN A 139 16.49 16.42 2.47
N SER A 140 16.06 17.53 1.85
CA SER A 140 14.65 17.77 1.55
C SER A 140 14.11 16.73 0.57
N THR A 141 12.83 16.34 0.70
CA THR A 141 12.23 15.30 -0.15
C THR A 141 12.17 15.73 -1.62
N SER A 142 11.95 17.02 -1.91
CA SER A 142 11.95 17.56 -3.27
C SER A 142 13.31 17.43 -3.94
N ARG A 143 14.39 17.76 -3.20
CA ARG A 143 15.76 17.64 -3.70
C ARG A 143 16.16 16.17 -3.88
N LEU A 144 15.74 15.29 -2.99
CA LEU A 144 15.91 13.85 -3.16
C LEU A 144 15.25 13.33 -4.44
N ILE A 145 14.03 13.79 -4.76
CA ILE A 145 13.35 13.40 -6.00
C ILE A 145 14.12 13.90 -7.22
N SER A 146 14.57 15.15 -7.22
CA SER A 146 15.38 15.73 -8.31
C SER A 146 16.67 14.93 -8.53
N ASP A 147 17.40 14.60 -7.46
CA ASP A 147 18.66 13.85 -7.58
C ASP A 147 18.41 12.40 -8.03
N ILE A 148 17.26 11.81 -7.69
CA ILE A 148 16.83 10.52 -8.23
C ILE A 148 16.56 10.61 -9.73
N GLU A 149 15.92 11.69 -10.20
CA GLU A 149 15.69 11.92 -11.64
C GLU A 149 17.01 12.09 -12.39
N GLU A 150 17.95 12.89 -11.87
CA GLU A 150 19.30 13.03 -12.44
C GLU A 150 20.05 11.68 -12.48
N LEU A 151 19.91 10.87 -11.43
CA LEU A 151 20.49 9.52 -11.42
C LEU A 151 19.85 8.61 -12.48
N GLN A 152 18.54 8.71 -12.72
CA GLN A 152 17.87 7.95 -13.78
C GLN A 152 18.41 8.32 -15.17
N ASP A 153 18.68 9.60 -15.42
CA ASP A 153 19.27 10.08 -16.67
C ASP A 153 20.71 9.55 -16.81
N MET A 154 21.54 9.70 -15.77
CA MET A 154 22.91 9.17 -15.78
C MET A 154 22.96 7.66 -16.01
N LEU A 155 22.06 6.90 -15.38
CA LEU A 155 21.94 5.47 -15.60
C LEU A 155 21.52 5.15 -17.03
N THR A 156 20.62 5.93 -17.62
CA THR A 156 20.20 5.77 -19.02
C THR A 156 21.39 5.94 -19.96
N ASP A 157 22.17 7.00 -19.79
CA ASP A 157 23.37 7.26 -20.59
C ASP A 157 24.42 6.15 -20.38
N PHE A 158 24.71 5.82 -19.11
CA PHE A 158 25.72 4.82 -18.78
C PHE A 158 25.33 3.41 -19.24
N THR A 159 24.05 3.11 -19.45
CA THR A 159 23.59 1.77 -19.86
C THR A 159 23.17 1.70 -21.31
N MET A 160 23.41 2.78 -22.06
CA MET A 160 23.16 2.88 -23.49
C MET A 160 23.90 1.78 -24.26
N VAL A 161 23.18 1.12 -25.16
CA VAL A 161 23.69 0.04 -26.03
C VAL A 161 23.42 0.32 -27.52
N GLN A 162 22.83 1.47 -27.81
CA GLN A 162 22.49 1.95 -29.16
C GLN A 162 23.42 3.10 -29.54
N GLY A 163 23.67 3.31 -30.83
CA GLY A 163 24.52 4.38 -31.34
C GLY A 163 25.73 3.86 -32.12
N SER A 164 26.37 4.73 -32.90
CA SER A 164 27.52 4.36 -33.74
C SER A 164 28.73 3.92 -32.93
N ASP A 165 28.84 4.42 -31.69
CA ASP A 165 30.01 4.24 -30.84
C ASP A 165 29.97 2.95 -30.03
N PHE A 166 28.85 2.21 -30.11
CA PHE A 166 28.59 1.01 -29.34
C PHE A 166 28.50 -0.22 -30.23
N LYS A 167 29.25 -1.27 -29.86
CA LYS A 167 29.14 -2.60 -30.45
C LYS A 167 28.71 -3.61 -29.38
N VAL A 168 27.47 -4.06 -29.45
CA VAL A 168 26.91 -5.02 -28.49
C VAL A 168 27.42 -6.43 -28.74
N ASN A 169 27.83 -7.11 -27.67
CA ASN A 169 28.10 -8.54 -27.66
C ASN A 169 26.78 -9.32 -27.62
N LYS A 170 26.37 -9.85 -28.77
CA LYS A 170 25.08 -10.52 -28.95
C LYS A 170 24.92 -11.77 -28.08
N ASP A 171 26.00 -12.51 -27.84
CA ASP A 171 25.94 -13.74 -27.04
C ASP A 171 25.73 -13.41 -25.56
N SER A 172 26.49 -12.44 -25.03
CA SER A 172 26.31 -11.95 -23.67
C SER A 172 24.92 -11.35 -23.46
N ALA A 173 24.44 -10.53 -24.40
CA ALA A 173 23.10 -9.95 -24.36
C ALA A 173 22.01 -11.05 -24.36
N THR A 174 22.11 -12.03 -25.25
CA THR A 174 21.15 -13.14 -25.31
C THR A 174 21.13 -13.95 -24.02
N ASN A 175 22.30 -14.16 -23.39
CA ASN A 175 22.40 -14.92 -22.16
C ASN A 175 21.82 -14.16 -20.97
N ILE A 176 22.09 -12.86 -20.83
CA ILE A 176 21.57 -12.08 -19.69
C ILE A 176 20.06 -11.89 -19.76
N LEU A 177 19.49 -11.71 -20.96
CA LEU A 177 18.02 -11.67 -21.12
C LEU A 177 17.37 -12.98 -20.65
N LYS A 178 18.00 -14.13 -20.88
CA LYS A 178 17.51 -15.43 -20.36
C LYS A 178 17.62 -15.52 -18.84
N VAL A 179 18.72 -15.01 -18.24
CA VAL A 179 18.90 -14.99 -16.77
C VAL A 179 17.79 -14.21 -16.09
N TYR A 180 17.32 -13.12 -16.72
CA TYR A 180 16.20 -12.31 -16.24
C TYR A 180 14.82 -12.79 -16.73
N ASN A 181 14.74 -13.98 -17.33
CA ASN A 181 13.50 -14.55 -17.89
C ASN A 181 12.75 -13.63 -18.86
N CYS A 182 13.45 -12.78 -19.60
CA CYS A 182 12.84 -11.91 -20.60
C CYS A 182 12.28 -12.73 -21.77
N GLN A 183 11.13 -12.30 -22.29
CA GLN A 183 10.50 -12.95 -23.46
C GLN A 183 11.10 -12.42 -24.77
N THR A 184 11.53 -11.16 -24.73
CA THR A 184 12.25 -10.48 -25.80
C THR A 184 13.52 -11.25 -26.17
N LYS A 185 13.74 -11.42 -27.47
CA LYS A 185 14.94 -12.05 -28.01
C LYS A 185 15.94 -10.98 -28.41
N TYR A 186 17.23 -11.31 -28.33
CA TYR A 186 18.30 -10.46 -28.85
C TYR A 186 18.94 -11.09 -30.09
N PRO A 187 19.18 -10.33 -31.18
CA PRO A 187 18.72 -8.96 -31.43
C PRO A 187 17.23 -8.92 -31.84
N SER A 188 16.53 -7.85 -31.47
CA SER A 188 15.18 -7.50 -31.95
C SER A 188 14.95 -6.00 -31.78
N THR A 189 13.83 -5.46 -32.28
CA THR A 189 13.49 -4.03 -32.16
C THR A 189 13.50 -3.54 -30.71
N ASP A 190 12.98 -4.37 -29.79
CA ASP A 190 12.91 -4.03 -28.36
C ASP A 190 14.08 -4.60 -27.55
N GLY A 191 14.94 -5.42 -28.18
CA GLY A 191 16.04 -6.12 -27.51
C GLY A 191 17.06 -5.18 -26.88
N ASP A 192 17.36 -4.06 -27.52
CA ASP A 192 18.26 -3.05 -26.98
C ASP A 192 17.65 -2.31 -25.77
N LEU A 193 16.35 -2.04 -25.80
CA LEU A 193 15.62 -1.41 -24.68
C LEU A 193 15.62 -2.32 -23.46
N VAL A 194 15.28 -3.60 -23.66
CA VAL A 194 15.30 -4.60 -22.59
C VAL A 194 16.72 -4.79 -22.05
N LEU A 195 17.73 -4.84 -22.92
CA LEU A 195 19.13 -4.93 -22.50
C LEU A 195 19.55 -3.70 -21.68
N GLY A 196 19.23 -2.48 -22.12
CA GLY A 196 19.52 -1.26 -21.38
C GLY A 196 18.90 -1.27 -19.98
N ALA A 197 17.62 -1.64 -19.87
CA ALA A 197 16.95 -1.76 -18.58
C ALA A 197 17.59 -2.83 -17.66
N ILE A 198 18.00 -3.98 -18.21
CA ILE A 198 18.76 -4.98 -17.45
C ILE A 198 20.07 -4.39 -16.92
N LEU A 199 20.81 -3.67 -17.77
CA LEU A 199 22.09 -3.06 -17.39
C LEU A 199 21.91 -1.98 -16.32
N GLN A 200 20.81 -1.22 -16.32
CA GLN A 200 20.46 -0.29 -15.23
C GLN A 200 20.30 -1.03 -13.89
N ARG A 201 19.49 -2.10 -13.89
CA ARG A 201 19.28 -2.91 -12.69
C ARG A 201 20.58 -3.54 -12.20
N CYS A 202 21.39 -4.10 -13.11
CA CYS A 202 22.70 -4.65 -12.78
C CYS A 202 23.61 -3.60 -12.15
N THR A 203 23.69 -2.40 -12.72
CA THR A 203 24.53 -1.30 -12.21
C THR A 203 24.18 -0.96 -10.76
N ILE A 204 22.89 -0.69 -10.47
CA ILE A 204 22.43 -0.39 -9.12
C ILE A 204 22.71 -1.56 -8.18
N THR A 205 22.38 -2.78 -8.59
CA THR A 205 22.54 -3.98 -7.76
C THR A 205 24.01 -4.27 -7.44
N THR A 206 24.92 -4.09 -8.40
CA THR A 206 26.36 -4.26 -8.21
C THR A 206 26.90 -3.26 -7.19
N ILE A 207 26.54 -1.98 -7.30
CA ILE A 207 26.96 -0.94 -6.34
C ILE A 207 26.45 -1.26 -4.94
N LEU A 208 25.15 -1.55 -4.81
CA LEU A 208 24.55 -1.87 -3.52
C LEU A 208 25.22 -3.09 -2.89
N ASN A 209 25.48 -4.15 -3.65
CA ASN A 209 26.17 -5.34 -3.15
C ASN A 209 27.59 -5.05 -2.66
N GLU A 210 28.37 -4.23 -3.40
CA GLU A 210 29.72 -3.84 -2.97
C GLU A 210 29.69 -3.07 -1.66
N VAL A 211 28.71 -2.19 -1.48
CA VAL A 211 28.54 -1.37 -0.27
C VAL A 211 28.05 -2.21 0.90
N TYR A 212 27.06 -3.09 0.68
CA TYR A 212 26.60 -4.01 1.72
C TYR A 212 27.72 -4.93 2.20
N TYR A 213 28.53 -5.45 1.26
CA TYR A 213 29.70 -6.24 1.62
C TYR A 213 30.73 -5.42 2.40
N HIS A 214 30.94 -4.15 2.03
CA HIS A 214 31.85 -3.25 2.74
C HIS A 214 31.34 -2.93 4.16
N ILE A 215 30.06 -2.58 4.33
CA ILE A 215 29.44 -2.29 5.64
C ILE A 215 29.41 -3.53 6.55
N GLN A 216 29.28 -4.74 5.98
CA GLN A 216 29.29 -5.98 6.76
C GLN A 216 30.69 -6.42 7.23
N ARG A 217 31.77 -5.85 6.68
CA ARG A 217 33.13 -6.10 7.18
C ARG A 217 33.32 -5.29 8.46
N ALA A 218 32.96 -5.90 9.58
CA ALA A 218 33.18 -5.33 10.90
C ALA A 218 34.62 -5.59 11.39
N HIS A 219 35.18 -4.57 12.07
CA HIS A 219 36.27 -4.65 13.05
C HIS A 219 37.72 -4.65 12.53
N SER A 220 38.17 -3.48 12.10
CA SER A 220 39.56 -3.06 12.30
C SER A 220 39.58 -1.58 12.69
N ASP A 221 40.62 -1.13 13.41
CA ASP A 221 40.92 0.31 13.62
C ASP A 221 41.36 0.99 12.30
N ASP A 222 40.79 0.55 11.18
CA ASP A 222 41.11 1.00 9.84
C ASP A 222 40.23 2.20 9.51
N ILE A 223 40.90 3.33 9.24
CA ILE A 223 40.25 4.59 8.93
C ILE A 223 39.41 4.49 7.65
N ASP A 224 39.70 3.51 6.80
CA ASP A 224 38.98 3.23 5.55
C ASP A 224 37.60 2.56 5.79
N LEU A 225 37.21 2.30 7.04
CA LEU A 225 35.92 1.69 7.42
C LEU A 225 35.03 2.60 8.29
N LEU A 226 35.35 3.89 8.40
CA LEU A 226 34.64 4.82 9.29
C LEU A 226 33.13 4.87 9.02
N GLU A 227 32.70 4.88 7.76
CA GLU A 227 31.29 4.88 7.39
C GLU A 227 30.58 3.62 7.89
N SER A 228 31.24 2.46 7.79
CA SER A 228 30.73 1.18 8.29
C SER A 228 30.59 1.20 9.81
N ASP A 229 31.61 1.66 10.53
CA ASP A 229 31.59 1.77 11.99
C ASP A 229 30.50 2.73 12.48
N ILE A 230 30.33 3.86 11.79
CA ILE A 230 29.28 4.83 12.09
C ILE A 230 27.90 4.20 11.89
N VAL A 231 27.67 3.48 10.78
CA VAL A 231 26.40 2.78 10.50
C VAL A 231 26.11 1.75 11.61
N ASN A 232 27.08 0.90 11.94
CA ASN A 232 26.93 -0.16 12.94
C ASN A 232 26.68 0.40 14.35
N ALA A 233 27.38 1.47 14.73
CA ALA A 233 27.17 2.17 16.01
C ALA A 233 25.79 2.82 16.07
N THR A 234 25.33 3.40 14.95
CA THR A 234 24.02 4.05 14.84
C THR A 234 22.89 3.03 14.97
N ASP A 235 22.97 1.91 14.27
CA ASP A 235 21.97 0.83 14.38
C ASP A 235 21.88 0.28 15.81
N SER A 236 23.04 0.13 16.46
CA SER A 236 23.10 -0.27 17.87
C SER A 236 22.43 0.76 18.78
N LEU A 237 22.68 2.05 18.58
CA LEU A 237 22.09 3.13 19.35
C LEU A 237 20.57 3.22 19.15
N ILE A 238 20.10 3.14 17.90
CA ILE A 238 18.67 3.09 17.57
C ILE A 238 18.02 1.93 18.33
N ARG A 239 18.59 0.72 18.25
CA ARG A 239 18.08 -0.45 18.98
C ARG A 239 18.00 -0.21 20.49
N TYR A 240 19.05 0.36 21.10
CA TYR A 240 19.04 0.64 22.54
C TYR A 240 18.02 1.71 22.94
N THR A 241 17.80 2.73 22.11
CA THR A 241 16.79 3.77 22.37
C THR A 241 15.36 3.22 22.26
N GLU A 242 15.11 2.33 21.30
CA GLU A 242 13.85 1.57 21.18
C GLU A 242 13.60 0.69 22.41
N LEU A 243 14.59 -0.13 22.81
CA LEU A 243 14.50 -0.96 24.01
C LEU A 243 14.30 -0.11 25.28
N PHE A 244 14.98 1.03 25.39
CA PHE A 244 14.81 1.96 26.50
C PHE A 244 13.37 2.49 26.57
N ARG A 245 12.79 2.87 25.42
CA ARG A 245 11.38 3.31 25.31
C ARG A 245 10.40 2.23 25.77
N GLU A 246 10.62 0.98 25.36
CA GLU A 246 9.71 -0.13 25.65
C GLU A 246 9.75 -0.58 27.11
N HIS A 247 10.93 -0.57 27.74
CA HIS A 247 11.15 -1.21 29.04
C HIS A 247 11.19 -0.23 30.22
N ARG A 248 11.21 1.09 29.99
CA ARG A 248 11.22 2.11 31.05
C ARG A 248 9.89 2.82 31.14
N LYS A 249 9.50 3.21 32.37
CA LYS A 249 8.25 3.95 32.60
C LYS A 249 8.38 5.39 32.09
N GLY A 250 7.49 5.80 31.21
CA GLY A 250 7.41 7.15 30.65
C GLY A 250 6.71 7.12 29.29
N SER A 251 6.06 8.22 28.92
CA SER A 251 5.53 8.41 27.55
C SER A 251 5.76 9.86 27.16
N ASP A 252 7.02 10.26 27.11
CA ASP A 252 7.43 11.55 26.57
C ASP A 252 7.69 11.45 25.05
N ASN A 253 7.54 12.57 24.36
CA ASN A 253 7.76 12.62 22.92
C ASN A 253 9.25 12.54 22.57
N ILE A 254 10.15 12.95 23.46
CA ILE A 254 11.60 12.97 23.22
C ILE A 254 12.10 11.56 22.98
N THR A 255 11.79 10.62 23.87
CA THR A 255 12.18 9.21 23.76
C THR A 255 11.56 8.56 22.53
N LYS A 256 10.33 8.94 22.14
CA LYS A 256 9.69 8.46 20.91
C LYS A 256 10.40 8.92 19.63
N VAL A 257 10.85 10.17 19.58
CA VAL A 257 11.50 10.73 18.37
C VAL A 257 13.01 10.49 18.31
N THR A 258 13.65 10.17 19.43
CA THR A 258 15.11 10.00 19.53
C THR A 258 15.69 9.05 18.47
N PRO A 259 15.19 7.80 18.29
CA PRO A 259 15.71 6.89 17.27
C PRO A 259 15.62 7.46 15.86
N ILE A 260 14.52 8.17 15.56
CA ILE A 260 14.31 8.84 14.27
C ILE A 260 15.38 9.91 14.07
N LYS A 261 15.59 10.80 15.04
CA LYS A 261 16.58 11.89 14.94
C LYS A 261 18.01 11.38 14.84
N VAL A 262 18.37 10.36 15.61
CA VAL A 262 19.69 9.72 15.53
C VAL A 262 19.94 9.21 14.12
N ARG A 263 19.00 8.45 13.55
CA ARG A 263 19.07 7.98 12.16
C ARG A 263 19.24 9.16 11.20
N GLN A 264 18.36 10.16 11.26
CA GLN A 264 18.38 11.28 10.31
C GLN A 264 19.68 12.07 10.35
N HIS A 265 20.20 12.41 11.53
CA HIS A 265 21.44 13.18 11.66
C HIS A 265 22.66 12.40 11.19
N VAL A 266 22.78 11.13 11.57
CA VAL A 266 23.92 10.31 11.17
C VAL A 266 23.92 10.09 9.67
N TYR A 267 22.79 9.65 9.10
CA TYR A 267 22.72 9.39 7.66
C TYR A 267 22.80 10.68 6.82
N SER A 268 22.41 11.85 7.36
CA SER A 268 22.68 13.14 6.70
C SER A 268 24.18 13.47 6.70
N ALA A 269 24.88 13.26 7.82
CA ALA A 269 26.33 13.46 7.88
C ALA A 269 27.07 12.52 6.91
N LEU A 270 26.65 11.25 6.83
CA LEU A 270 27.16 10.29 5.85
C LEU A 270 26.82 10.70 4.41
N GLY A 271 25.60 11.18 4.13
CA GLY A 271 25.24 11.68 2.80
C GLY A 271 26.05 12.90 2.34
N CYS A 272 26.56 13.70 3.28
CA CYS A 272 27.38 14.89 3.00
C CYS A 272 28.88 14.60 2.83
N ARG A 273 29.40 13.52 3.45
CA ARG A 273 30.86 13.27 3.53
C ARG A 273 31.29 11.84 3.26
N GLY A 274 30.40 10.87 3.42
CA GLY A 274 30.69 9.46 3.20
C GLY A 274 30.89 9.21 1.71
N PHE A 275 32.03 8.60 1.37
CA PHE A 275 32.39 8.23 0.00
C PHE A 275 32.31 9.41 -1.02
N SER A 276 32.57 10.64 -0.56
CA SER A 276 32.45 11.84 -1.41
C SER A 276 33.66 12.09 -2.31
N ASP A 277 34.76 11.37 -2.11
CA ASP A 277 36.01 11.51 -2.87
C ASP A 277 36.12 10.44 -3.95
N ASP A 278 36.49 10.84 -5.16
CA ASP A 278 36.77 9.96 -6.30
C ASP A 278 37.98 9.06 -6.02
N GLU A 279 38.84 9.49 -5.09
CA GLU A 279 39.98 8.73 -4.62
C GLU A 279 39.62 7.63 -3.63
N ASP A 280 38.37 7.59 -3.15
CA ASP A 280 37.88 6.61 -2.19
C ASP A 280 38.05 5.16 -2.72
N PRO A 281 38.64 4.24 -1.93
CA PRO A 281 38.89 2.87 -2.36
C PRO A 281 37.62 2.08 -2.72
N LEU A 282 36.49 2.30 -2.03
CA LEU A 282 35.22 1.65 -2.32
C LEU A 282 34.66 2.18 -3.65
N ILE A 283 34.66 3.50 -3.85
CA ILE A 283 34.20 4.13 -5.09
C ILE A 283 35.02 3.63 -6.28
N LYS A 284 36.36 3.71 -6.21
CA LYS A 284 37.26 3.23 -7.27
C LYS A 284 37.02 1.77 -7.61
N ARG A 285 36.96 0.91 -6.60
CA ARG A 285 36.73 -0.52 -6.79
C ARG A 285 35.39 -0.79 -7.45
N THR A 286 34.35 -0.10 -7.02
CA THR A 286 32.99 -0.25 -7.54
C THR A 286 32.89 0.25 -8.97
N ALA A 287 33.38 1.46 -9.27
CA ALA A 287 33.38 2.03 -10.62
C ALA A 287 34.14 1.16 -11.63
N ASN A 288 35.33 0.69 -11.27
CA ASN A 288 36.10 -0.22 -12.13
C ASN A 288 35.37 -1.54 -12.39
N LYS A 289 34.72 -2.10 -11.37
CA LYS A 289 33.90 -3.32 -11.51
C LYS A 289 32.73 -3.10 -12.47
N LEU A 290 32.04 -1.96 -12.37
CA LEU A 290 30.96 -1.61 -13.29
C LEU A 290 31.46 -1.51 -14.74
N LEU A 291 32.60 -0.86 -14.96
CA LEU A 291 33.19 -0.73 -16.29
C LEU A 291 33.55 -2.11 -16.88
N ASP A 292 34.12 -2.99 -16.06
CA ASP A 292 34.45 -4.36 -16.49
C ASP A 292 33.22 -5.22 -16.75
N GLU A 293 32.15 -5.07 -15.97
CA GLU A 293 30.85 -5.70 -16.25
C GLU A 293 30.26 -5.18 -17.56
N MET A 294 30.28 -3.87 -17.82
CA MET A 294 29.76 -3.28 -19.06
C MET A 294 30.51 -3.76 -20.31
N LYS A 295 31.83 -3.96 -20.23
CA LYS A 295 32.65 -4.50 -21.33
C LYS A 295 32.23 -5.89 -21.79
N GLN A 296 31.55 -6.67 -20.93
CA GLN A 296 31.02 -7.98 -21.31
C GLN A 296 29.86 -7.87 -22.29
N PHE A 297 29.10 -6.78 -22.22
CA PHE A 297 27.87 -6.57 -22.99
C PHE A 297 28.08 -5.64 -24.17
N ARG A 298 28.99 -4.67 -24.09
CA ARG A 298 29.28 -3.74 -25.18
C ARG A 298 30.74 -3.32 -25.24
N GLN A 299 31.19 -2.98 -26.44
CA GLN A 299 32.45 -2.28 -26.68
C GLN A 299 32.16 -0.84 -27.09
N ILE A 300 32.83 0.11 -26.44
CA ILE A 300 32.86 1.52 -26.84
C ILE A 300 34.02 1.68 -27.82
N THR A 301 33.75 2.16 -29.04
CA THR A 301 34.77 2.27 -30.09
C THR A 301 35.49 3.61 -30.11
N ASP A 302 34.82 4.67 -29.65
CA ASP A 302 35.40 6.00 -29.55
C ASP A 302 36.13 6.19 -28.20
N LYS A 303 37.28 6.84 -28.24
CA LYS A 303 38.12 7.02 -27.04
C LYS A 303 37.57 8.10 -26.12
N GLU A 304 37.09 9.21 -26.66
CA GLU A 304 36.53 10.32 -25.88
C GLU A 304 35.28 9.85 -25.14
N THR A 305 34.38 9.15 -25.84
CA THR A 305 33.23 8.49 -25.21
C THR A 305 33.66 7.47 -24.14
N SER A 306 34.74 6.72 -24.36
CA SER A 306 35.23 5.78 -23.34
C SER A 306 35.70 6.48 -22.07
N ASP A 307 36.35 7.65 -22.18
CA ASP A 307 36.84 8.41 -21.04
C ASP A 307 35.65 9.05 -20.28
N GLU A 308 34.65 9.59 -20.99
CA GLU A 308 33.41 10.10 -20.38
C GLU A 308 32.65 9.02 -19.58
N PHE A 309 32.59 7.79 -20.12
CA PHE A 309 31.94 6.67 -19.41
C PHE A 309 32.71 6.22 -18.17
N ASN A 310 34.04 6.41 -18.14
CA ASN A 310 34.81 6.15 -16.93
C ASN A 310 34.36 7.13 -15.84
N ASP A 311 34.38 8.43 -16.11
CA ASP A 311 33.95 9.47 -15.15
C ASP A 311 32.49 9.26 -14.71
N LEU A 312 31.62 8.85 -15.64
CA LEU A 312 30.22 8.56 -15.35
C LEU A 312 30.07 7.36 -14.40
N ALA A 313 30.91 6.33 -14.50
CA ALA A 313 30.90 5.19 -13.57
C ALA A 313 31.23 5.61 -12.13
N PHE A 314 32.19 6.51 -11.95
CA PHE A 314 32.52 7.10 -10.64
C PHE A 314 31.34 7.90 -10.09
N LYS A 315 30.76 8.78 -10.91
CA LYS A 315 29.61 9.60 -10.52
C LYS A 315 28.40 8.76 -10.13
N ILE A 316 28.03 7.76 -10.94
CA ILE A 316 26.91 6.85 -10.64
C ILE A 316 27.18 6.06 -9.36
N SER A 317 28.41 5.59 -9.15
CA SER A 317 28.76 4.87 -7.91
C SER A 317 28.49 5.74 -6.68
N ARG A 318 28.94 7.01 -6.69
CA ARG A 318 28.68 7.96 -5.61
C ARG A 318 27.19 8.23 -5.41
N GLU A 319 26.47 8.54 -6.48
CA GLU A 319 25.05 8.93 -6.39
C GLU A 319 24.16 7.77 -5.94
N VAL A 320 24.41 6.55 -6.43
CA VAL A 320 23.67 5.36 -5.96
C VAL A 320 23.93 5.14 -4.47
N ILE A 321 25.18 5.25 -4.01
CA ILE A 321 25.51 5.09 -2.59
C ILE A 321 24.83 6.18 -1.76
N ASN A 322 24.97 7.43 -2.17
CA ASN A 322 24.43 8.57 -1.44
C ASN A 322 22.90 8.47 -1.33
N ILE A 323 22.21 8.24 -2.44
CA ILE A 323 20.75 8.13 -2.46
C ILE A 323 20.30 6.90 -1.66
N PHE A 324 20.69 5.70 -2.10
CA PHE A 324 20.07 4.46 -1.64
C PHE A 324 20.55 4.02 -0.26
N CYS A 325 21.81 4.29 0.10
CA CYS A 325 22.36 3.86 1.39
C CYS A 325 22.18 4.93 2.48
N PHE A 326 22.15 6.22 2.12
CA PHE A 326 22.12 7.31 3.10
C PHE A 326 20.85 8.14 3.06
N ARG A 327 20.54 8.81 1.95
CA ARG A 327 19.47 9.83 1.90
C ARG A 327 18.06 9.26 1.99
N LEU A 328 17.82 8.02 1.55
CA LEU A 328 16.54 7.36 1.86
C LEU A 328 16.31 7.21 3.37
N LYS A 329 17.39 7.10 4.15
CA LYS A 329 17.38 7.00 5.62
C LYS A 329 17.41 8.35 6.33
N THR A 330 17.38 9.48 5.62
CA THR A 330 17.21 10.81 6.26
C THR A 330 15.75 11.24 6.34
N GLN A 331 14.85 10.52 5.66
CA GLN A 331 13.43 10.83 5.66
C GLN A 331 12.76 10.43 6.98
N VAL A 332 11.73 11.18 7.39
CA VAL A 332 11.02 10.97 8.67
C VAL A 332 10.47 9.55 8.77
N VAL A 333 9.82 9.09 7.70
CA VAL A 333 9.51 7.67 7.47
C VAL A 333 10.59 7.14 6.53
N GLU A 334 11.24 6.04 6.92
CA GLU A 334 12.30 5.43 6.12
C GLU A 334 11.76 4.99 4.76
N LEU A 335 12.38 5.49 3.69
CA LEU A 335 12.04 5.08 2.34
C LEU A 335 12.76 3.77 2.02
N GLN A 336 12.03 2.86 1.39
CA GLN A 336 12.55 1.61 0.88
C GLN A 336 12.58 1.66 -0.65
N HIS A 337 13.39 0.80 -1.25
CA HIS A 337 13.40 0.60 -2.70
C HIS A 337 12.99 -0.85 -3.03
N LYS A 338 12.27 -1.04 -4.14
CA LYS A 338 11.77 -2.34 -4.58
C LYS A 338 11.86 -2.49 -6.09
N PHE A 339 12.60 -3.49 -6.55
CA PHE A 339 12.52 -3.97 -7.93
C PHE A 339 11.34 -4.93 -8.09
N TYR A 340 10.61 -4.78 -9.19
CA TYR A 340 9.59 -5.74 -9.59
C TYR A 340 10.21 -6.87 -10.43
N GLN A 341 9.74 -8.08 -10.19
CA GLN A 341 10.19 -9.28 -10.88
C GLN A 341 9.37 -9.51 -12.15
N ASP A 342 9.93 -10.31 -13.06
CA ASP A 342 9.25 -10.68 -14.28
C ASP A 342 7.92 -11.41 -13.99
N GLY A 343 6.91 -11.19 -14.83
CA GLY A 343 5.59 -11.81 -14.71
C GLY A 343 4.67 -11.18 -13.66
N GLN A 344 5.13 -10.18 -12.91
CA GLN A 344 4.24 -9.44 -12.01
C GLN A 344 3.30 -8.54 -12.82
N ALA A 345 2.02 -8.46 -12.42
CA ALA A 345 1.07 -7.57 -13.08
C ALA A 345 1.48 -6.10 -12.97
N ILE A 346 1.27 -5.33 -14.04
CA ILE A 346 1.58 -3.90 -14.04
C ILE A 346 0.62 -3.14 -13.11
N GLU A 347 1.19 -2.41 -12.14
CA GLU A 347 0.46 -1.55 -11.23
C GLU A 347 0.86 -0.08 -11.44
N VAL A 348 0.03 0.69 -12.15
CA VAL A 348 0.29 2.10 -12.54
C VAL A 348 0.56 3.02 -11.34
N ARG A 349 0.10 2.64 -10.14
CA ARG A 349 0.40 3.36 -8.90
C ARG A 349 1.89 3.33 -8.57
N PHE A 350 2.56 2.21 -8.83
CA PHE A 350 3.96 1.95 -8.43
C PHE A 350 4.94 1.90 -9.61
N MET A 351 4.42 1.77 -10.83
CA MET A 351 5.21 1.52 -12.02
C MET A 351 4.92 2.56 -13.10
N GLN A 352 5.93 2.86 -13.89
CA GLN A 352 5.85 3.68 -15.10
C GLN A 352 6.64 3.01 -16.23
N GLY A 353 6.19 3.21 -17.47
CA GLY A 353 6.79 2.65 -18.67
C GLY A 353 5.95 2.99 -19.89
N SER A 354 6.37 2.50 -21.06
CA SER A 354 5.71 2.78 -22.34
C SER A 354 4.49 1.88 -22.57
N PHE A 355 3.45 2.02 -21.74
CA PHE A 355 2.17 1.31 -21.89
C PHE A 355 0.96 2.24 -21.66
N GLY A 356 -0.08 2.06 -22.47
CA GLY A 356 -1.33 2.83 -22.35
C GLY A 356 -2.21 2.35 -21.19
N LEU A 357 -2.95 3.26 -20.53
CA LEU A 357 -3.81 2.95 -19.38
C LEU A 357 -4.85 1.85 -19.66
N ASP A 358 -5.30 1.72 -20.90
CA ASP A 358 -6.30 0.74 -21.33
C ASP A 358 -5.75 -0.69 -21.51
N GLU A 359 -4.43 -0.83 -21.67
CA GLU A 359 -3.74 -2.11 -21.94
C GLU A 359 -3.21 -2.77 -20.66
N VAL A 360 -3.05 -1.99 -19.58
CA VAL A 360 -2.44 -2.40 -18.30
C VAL A 360 -2.99 -3.70 -17.72
N LYS A 361 -4.29 -3.98 -17.87
CA LYS A 361 -4.95 -5.14 -17.25
C LYS A 361 -4.45 -6.50 -17.75
N LYS A 362 -3.70 -6.53 -18.86
CA LYS A 362 -3.15 -7.75 -19.45
C LYS A 362 -1.62 -7.76 -19.48
N LEU A 363 -1.00 -6.67 -19.05
CA LEU A 363 0.45 -6.50 -19.14
C LEU A 363 1.12 -6.99 -17.86
N GLU A 364 2.26 -7.63 -18.05
CA GLU A 364 3.13 -8.07 -16.97
C GLU A 364 4.49 -7.39 -17.10
N VAL A 365 5.22 -7.29 -16.00
CA VAL A 365 6.61 -6.81 -15.99
C VAL A 365 7.46 -7.79 -16.79
N GLU A 366 8.18 -7.28 -17.77
CA GLU A 366 9.28 -7.99 -18.42
C GLU A 366 10.59 -7.76 -17.68
N ILE A 367 10.91 -6.49 -17.40
CA ILE A 367 12.07 -6.11 -16.60
C ILE A 367 11.81 -4.78 -15.89
N CYS A 368 12.28 -4.69 -14.65
CA CYS A 368 12.33 -3.45 -13.87
C CYS A 368 13.77 -2.92 -13.90
N GLY A 369 14.03 -1.85 -14.66
CA GLY A 369 15.37 -1.28 -14.80
C GLY A 369 15.76 -0.37 -13.63
N PHE A 370 14.78 0.39 -13.13
CA PHE A 370 14.94 1.25 -11.94
C PHE A 370 13.88 0.90 -10.89
N PRO A 371 14.23 0.82 -9.59
CA PRO A 371 13.30 0.38 -8.55
C PRO A 371 12.25 1.44 -8.21
N CYS A 372 11.12 1.01 -7.67
CA CYS A 372 10.18 1.93 -7.00
C CYS A 372 10.77 2.35 -5.66
N ILE A 373 10.67 3.63 -5.31
CA ILE A 373 11.12 4.19 -4.04
C ILE A 373 9.90 4.73 -3.29
N GLY A 374 9.72 4.31 -2.03
CA GLY A 374 8.56 4.71 -1.25
C GLY A 374 8.45 4.02 0.10
N VAL A 375 7.32 4.24 0.75
CA VAL A 375 6.90 3.51 1.94
C VAL A 375 5.92 2.43 1.48
N PHE A 376 6.25 1.16 1.72
CA PHE A 376 5.44 0.01 1.27
C PHE A 376 4.62 -0.64 2.38
N ASP A 377 5.00 -0.41 3.64
CA ASP A 377 4.30 -0.90 4.83
C ASP A 377 3.26 0.11 5.32
N GLY A 378 2.02 -0.34 5.55
CA GLY A 378 0.93 0.53 6.03
C GLY A 378 0.39 1.49 4.97
N ASP A 379 0.39 2.79 5.26
CA ASP A 379 -0.08 3.85 4.35
C ASP A 379 0.91 4.07 3.21
N GLN A 380 0.77 3.24 2.17
CA GLN A 380 1.68 3.22 1.03
C GLN A 380 1.81 4.59 0.34
N LYS A 381 3.04 5.11 0.32
CA LYS A 381 3.37 6.38 -0.33
C LYS A 381 4.51 6.17 -1.31
N VAL A 382 4.26 6.46 -2.58
CA VAL A 382 5.27 6.38 -3.65
C VAL A 382 5.97 7.72 -3.77
N CYS A 383 7.30 7.71 -3.68
CA CYS A 383 8.15 8.86 -3.95
C CYS A 383 8.54 8.87 -5.44
N THR A 384 9.06 7.73 -5.91
CA THR A 384 9.46 7.51 -7.30
C THR A 384 8.90 6.17 -7.77
N LYS A 385 8.26 6.14 -8.94
CA LYS A 385 7.76 4.90 -9.55
C LYS A 385 8.91 4.08 -10.12
N ALA A 386 8.75 2.76 -10.11
CA ALA A 386 9.65 1.86 -10.83
C ALA A 386 9.58 2.13 -12.34
N GLN A 387 10.73 2.14 -13.02
CA GLN A 387 10.79 2.14 -14.48
C GLN A 387 10.78 0.69 -14.97
N VAL A 388 9.71 0.31 -15.67
CA VAL A 388 9.50 -1.07 -16.12
C VAL A 388 9.21 -1.14 -17.61
N ILE A 389 9.68 -2.20 -18.24
CA ILE A 389 9.25 -2.62 -19.58
C ILE A 389 8.19 -3.70 -19.38
N ALA A 390 7.09 -3.61 -20.12
CA ALA A 390 5.97 -4.54 -20.04
C ALA A 390 5.99 -5.54 -21.20
N ARG A 391 5.43 -6.73 -20.98
CA ARG A 391 5.23 -7.81 -21.96
C ARG A 391 3.79 -8.30 -22.00
#